data_AF-A0A8D3DID3-F1
#
_entry.id   AF-A0A8D3DID3-F1
#
_cell.length_a   1.000
_cell.length_b   1.000
_cell.length_c   1.000
_cell.angle_alpha   90.00
_cell.angle_beta   90.00
_cell.angle_gamma   90.00
#
_symmetry.space_group_name_H-M   'P 1'
#
loop_
_entity.id
_entity.type
_entity.pdbx_description
1 polymer ?
#
loop_
_entity_poly.entity_id
_entity_poly.type
_entity_poly.pdbx_seq_one_letter_code
_entity_poly.pdbx_strand_id
1 'polypeptide(L)'
;MGVSFLIKLIGALLAYKIWDCRWRGQKQSIKTTVSCEAMASGLPLLLLVLCSLTAAEAWLRLYNLRARGLDADTFSAADGYVKVFCGSAKLGETSVNHNNANPWWTEEFSHFKAQENGVLRLEVHDEDIFYDDLLGVCQCQIKVGTHEHNCFLKEGGTLHYMYTFSM
;
A
#
# COMPACT_ATOMS: atom_id res chain seq x y z
N MET A 1 14.61 -0.85 0.86
CA MET A 1 15.67 0.11 1.27
C MET A 1 16.00 1.12 0.14
N GLY A 2 15.03 1.60 -0.63
CA GLY A 2 15.31 2.19 -1.96
C GLY A 2 15.16 3.71 -2.10
N VAL A 3 14.34 4.38 -1.28
CA VAL A 3 14.01 5.81 -1.50
C VAL A 3 14.57 6.71 -0.39
N SER A 4 14.49 6.26 0.86
CA SER A 4 15.04 6.99 2.03
C SER A 4 16.56 7.18 1.94
N PHE A 5 17.28 6.20 1.40
CA PHE A 5 18.74 6.29 1.24
C PHE A 5 19.13 7.29 0.14
N LEU A 6 18.34 7.36 -0.94
CA LEU A 6 18.53 8.31 -2.03
C LEU A 6 18.31 9.75 -1.57
N ILE A 7 17.27 9.99 -0.76
CA ILE A 7 16.97 11.32 -0.20
C ILE A 7 18.10 11.79 0.73
N LYS A 8 18.65 10.89 1.56
CA LYS A 8 19.81 11.21 2.41
C LYS A 8 21.07 11.50 1.60
N LEU A 9 21.32 10.76 0.52
CA LEU A 9 22.45 11.01 -0.37
C LEU A 9 22.34 12.37 -1.09
N ILE A 10 21.15 12.70 -1.58
CA ILE A 10 20.89 13.99 -2.25
C ILE A 10 21.06 15.16 -1.27
N GLY A 11 20.55 15.00 -0.03
CA GLY A 11 20.76 15.98 1.04
C GLY A 11 22.24 16.19 1.39
N ALA A 12 23.03 15.11 1.45
CA ALA A 12 24.46 15.19 1.71
C ALA A 12 25.25 15.86 0.56
N LEU A 13 24.88 15.59 -0.70
CA LEU A 13 25.50 16.20 -1.88
C LEU A 13 25.18 17.71 -1.98
N LEU A 14 23.96 18.12 -1.62
CA LEU A 14 23.57 19.53 -1.51
C LEU A 14 24.38 20.24 -0.41
N ALA A 15 24.52 19.62 0.77
CA ALA A 15 25.30 20.18 1.87
C ALA A 15 26.79 20.34 1.52
N TYR A 16 27.39 19.35 0.85
CA TYR A 16 28.79 19.42 0.41
C TYR A 16 29.05 20.56 -0.58
N LYS A 17 28.17 20.73 -1.58
CA LYS A 17 28.30 21.82 -2.57
C LYS A 17 28.13 23.21 -1.95
N ILE A 18 27.24 23.36 -0.96
CA ILE A 18 27.06 24.63 -0.24
C ILE A 18 28.30 24.97 0.60
N TRP A 19 28.96 23.97 1.20
CA TRP A 19 30.19 24.15 1.98
C TRP A 19 31.38 24.57 1.10
N ASP A 20 31.50 24.02 -0.11
CA ASP A 20 32.57 24.33 -1.07
C ASP A 20 32.48 25.78 -1.62
N CYS A 21 31.25 26.30 -1.79
CA CYS A 21 31.04 27.72 -2.11
C CYS A 21 31.48 28.67 -0.98
N ARG A 22 31.43 28.25 0.29
CA ARG A 22 31.79 29.08 1.45
C ARG A 22 33.30 29.20 1.67
N TRP A 23 34.08 28.19 1.29
CA TRP A 23 35.54 28.19 1.47
C TRP A 23 36.32 28.91 0.37
N ARG A 24 35.72 29.14 -0.79
CA ARG A 24 36.36 29.81 -1.94
C ARG A 24 36.26 31.35 -1.89
N GLY A 25 36.06 31.93 -0.70
CA GLY A 25 35.83 33.36 -0.47
C GLY A 25 37.02 34.17 0.05
N GLN A 26 38.21 33.60 0.21
CA GLN A 26 39.40 34.36 0.63
C GLN A 26 40.64 34.00 -0.18
N LYS A 27 40.74 34.53 -1.41
CA LYS A 27 42.00 35.08 -1.97
C LYS A 27 41.78 35.68 -3.37
N GLN A 28 42.39 36.85 -3.55
CA GLN A 28 42.75 37.55 -4.78
C GLN A 28 41.70 38.44 -5.49
N SER A 29 42.00 39.74 -5.38
CA SER A 29 41.71 40.80 -6.33
C SER A 29 42.05 40.38 -7.76
N ILE A 30 41.05 40.34 -8.65
CA ILE A 30 41.09 40.61 -10.10
C ILE A 30 39.62 40.59 -10.59
N LYS A 31 39.25 41.59 -11.40
CA LYS A 31 37.93 41.71 -12.02
C LYS A 31 37.63 40.46 -12.87
N THR A 32 36.65 39.67 -12.47
CA THR A 32 35.97 38.73 -13.36
C THR A 32 34.52 38.67 -12.90
N THR A 33 33.64 39.35 -13.63
CA THR A 33 32.20 39.23 -13.50
C THR A 33 31.82 37.84 -14.00
N VAL A 34 31.96 36.83 -13.15
CA VAL A 34 31.30 35.54 -13.40
C VAL A 34 29.86 35.75 -12.98
N SER A 35 28.99 36.00 -13.96
CA SER A 35 27.55 36.08 -13.79
C SER A 35 27.06 34.91 -12.92
N CYS A 36 26.44 35.23 -11.79
CA CYS A 36 25.63 34.30 -10.99
C CYS A 36 24.34 33.86 -11.71
N GLU A 37 24.31 33.85 -13.05
CA GLU A 37 23.11 33.62 -13.85
C GLU A 37 22.93 32.14 -14.23
N ALA A 38 23.97 31.31 -14.07
CA ALA A 38 23.89 29.87 -14.38
C ALA A 38 23.30 29.02 -13.24
N MET A 39 23.12 29.58 -12.03
CA MET A 39 22.63 28.87 -10.84
C MET A 39 21.15 29.12 -10.57
N ALA A 40 20.43 29.89 -11.40
CA ALA A 40 19.01 30.17 -11.19
C ALA A 40 18.09 29.33 -12.11
N SER A 41 18.62 28.77 -13.20
CA SER A 41 17.82 28.08 -14.23
C SER A 41 17.54 26.60 -13.92
N GLY A 42 18.36 25.94 -13.09
CA GLY A 42 18.21 24.52 -12.77
C GLY A 42 17.26 24.21 -11.62
N LEU A 43 17.06 25.16 -10.69
CA LEU A 43 16.23 24.98 -9.50
C LEU A 43 14.72 24.83 -9.84
N PRO A 44 14.14 25.62 -10.76
CA PRO A 44 12.74 25.44 -11.18
C PRO A 44 12.52 24.12 -11.91
N LEU A 45 13.48 23.70 -12.75
CA LEU A 45 13.45 22.40 -13.44
C LEU A 45 13.53 21.24 -12.44
N LEU A 46 14.39 21.34 -11.43
CA LEU A 46 14.48 20.35 -10.36
C LEU A 46 13.18 20.29 -9.54
N LEU A 47 12.59 21.45 -9.22
CA LEU A 47 11.30 21.52 -8.52
C LEU A 47 10.14 20.95 -9.34
N LEU A 48 10.09 21.21 -10.65
CA LEU A 48 9.10 20.61 -11.55
C LEU A 48 9.26 19.08 -11.64
N VAL A 49 10.49 18.59 -11.74
CA VAL A 49 10.78 17.16 -11.72
C VAL A 49 10.36 16.53 -10.38
N LEU A 50 10.72 17.15 -9.25
CA LEU A 50 10.30 16.67 -7.93
C LEU A 50 8.78 16.70 -7.75
N CYS A 51 8.09 17.72 -8.27
CA CYS A 51 6.63 17.83 -8.24
C CYS A 51 5.94 16.78 -9.12
N SER A 52 6.56 16.40 -10.25
CA SER A 52 6.09 15.27 -11.06
C SER A 52 6.38 13.90 -10.42
N LEU A 53 7.38 13.79 -9.54
CA LEU A 53 7.63 12.58 -8.75
C LEU A 53 6.67 12.41 -7.57
N THR A 54 6.04 13.49 -7.10
CA THR A 54 4.93 13.42 -6.13
C THR A 54 3.58 13.13 -6.81
N ALA A 55 3.59 12.49 -7.98
CA ALA A 55 2.39 12.00 -8.63
C ALA A 55 1.53 11.27 -7.60
N ALA A 56 0.24 11.61 -7.54
CA ALA A 56 -0.69 11.10 -6.55
C ALA A 56 -0.63 9.56 -6.56
N GLU A 57 -0.09 8.99 -5.49
CA GLU A 57 0.07 7.55 -5.36
C GLU A 57 -1.29 7.00 -4.93
N ALA A 58 -1.94 6.28 -5.85
CA ALA A 58 -3.21 5.65 -5.55
C ALA A 58 -3.04 4.63 -4.42
N TRP A 59 -3.91 4.67 -3.43
CA TRP A 59 -3.86 3.75 -2.29
C TRP A 59 -5.21 3.09 -2.06
N LEU A 60 -5.14 1.78 -1.82
CA LEU A 60 -6.24 0.94 -1.38
C LEU A 60 -6.06 0.63 0.10
N ARG A 61 -7.14 0.65 0.88
CA ARG A 61 -7.21 0.08 2.23
C ARG A 61 -8.45 -0.78 2.38
N LEU A 62 -8.25 -2.05 2.70
CA LEU A 62 -9.29 -3.03 3.05
C LEU A 62 -9.36 -3.16 4.57
N TYR A 63 -10.57 -3.14 5.13
CA TYR A 63 -10.82 -3.18 6.57
C TYR A 63 -12.23 -3.70 6.87
N ASN A 64 -12.57 -3.78 8.16
CA ASN A 64 -13.90 -4.20 8.63
C ASN A 64 -14.31 -5.59 8.13
N LEU A 65 -13.34 -6.51 8.10
CA LEU A 65 -13.52 -7.91 7.70
C LEU A 65 -14.30 -8.65 8.79
N ARG A 66 -15.44 -9.22 8.42
CA ARG A 66 -16.26 -10.05 9.30
C ARG A 66 -17.02 -11.08 8.49
N ALA A 67 -17.22 -12.27 9.03
CA ALA A 67 -18.05 -13.28 8.41
C ALA A 67 -19.24 -13.67 9.29
N ARG A 68 -20.25 -14.27 8.69
CA ARG A 68 -21.42 -14.82 9.39
C ARG A 68 -21.78 -16.17 8.83
N GLY A 69 -22.08 -17.11 9.73
CA GLY A 69 -22.48 -18.47 9.38
C GLY A 69 -21.45 -19.19 8.53
N LEU A 70 -20.16 -19.07 8.86
CA LEU A 70 -19.15 -19.92 8.22
C LEU A 70 -19.44 -21.38 8.56
N ASP A 71 -19.70 -22.16 7.51
CA ASP A 71 -19.77 -23.61 7.61
C ASP A 71 -18.37 -24.16 7.34
N ALA A 72 -17.81 -24.81 8.35
CA ALA A 72 -16.61 -25.62 8.27
C ALA A 72 -17.05 -27.07 8.03
N ASP A 73 -16.73 -27.94 9.00
CA ASP A 73 -17.09 -29.33 9.03
C ASP A 73 -18.19 -29.66 10.05
N THR A 74 -18.81 -30.83 9.87
CA THR A 74 -20.00 -31.32 10.60
C THR A 74 -19.94 -31.33 12.14
N PHE A 75 -18.77 -31.11 12.77
CA PHE A 75 -18.57 -31.28 14.21
C PHE A 75 -18.05 -30.06 14.98
N SER A 76 -17.61 -28.99 14.31
CA SER A 76 -17.09 -27.78 14.96
C SER A 76 -17.39 -26.51 14.15
N ALA A 77 -17.27 -25.34 14.78
CA ALA A 77 -17.28 -24.09 14.03
C ALA A 77 -15.92 -23.88 13.33
N ALA A 78 -15.92 -23.07 12.28
CA ALA A 78 -14.72 -22.77 11.50
C ALA A 78 -13.60 -22.10 12.31
N ASP A 79 -12.37 -22.49 12.02
CA ASP A 79 -11.11 -21.82 12.33
C ASP A 79 -10.76 -20.85 11.17
N GLY A 80 -11.57 -19.80 11.04
CA GLY A 80 -11.59 -18.96 9.84
C GLY A 80 -10.45 -17.93 9.74
N TYR A 81 -9.90 -17.76 8.52
CA TYR A 81 -9.02 -16.64 8.18
C TYR A 81 -9.18 -16.18 6.71
N VAL A 82 -8.67 -15.00 6.38
CA VAL A 82 -8.85 -14.39 5.04
C VAL A 82 -7.51 -14.08 4.38
N LYS A 83 -7.27 -14.63 3.18
CA LYS A 83 -6.16 -14.25 2.29
C LYS A 83 -6.60 -13.11 1.37
N VAL A 84 -5.78 -12.06 1.27
CA VAL A 84 -6.12 -10.84 0.53
C VAL A 84 -5.17 -10.62 -0.65
N PHE A 85 -5.76 -10.35 -1.81
CA PHE A 85 -5.04 -10.11 -3.06
C PHE A 85 -5.54 -8.84 -3.76
N CYS A 86 -4.61 -8.09 -4.34
CA CYS A 86 -4.90 -6.97 -5.26
C CYS A 86 -4.20 -7.24 -6.60
N GLY A 87 -4.95 -7.54 -7.64
CA GLY A 87 -4.43 -8.08 -8.90
C GLY A 87 -3.66 -9.39 -8.64
N SER A 88 -2.40 -9.44 -9.07
CA SER A 88 -1.52 -10.59 -8.83
C SER A 88 -0.76 -10.51 -7.49
N ALA A 89 -0.88 -9.41 -6.73
CA ALA A 89 -0.13 -9.22 -5.49
C ALA A 89 -0.91 -9.78 -4.28
N LYS A 90 -0.28 -10.68 -3.51
CA LYS A 90 -0.76 -11.06 -2.17
C LYS A 90 -0.42 -9.91 -1.21
N LEU A 91 -1.44 -9.35 -0.56
CA LEU A 91 -1.25 -8.28 0.43
C LEU A 91 -0.97 -8.84 1.83
N GLY A 92 -1.48 -10.03 2.12
CA GLY A 92 -1.29 -10.73 3.38
C GLY A 92 -2.46 -11.66 3.68
N GLU A 93 -2.56 -12.07 4.93
CA GLU A 93 -3.69 -12.80 5.49
C GLU A 93 -3.94 -12.35 6.93
N THR A 94 -5.16 -12.58 7.42
CA THR A 94 -5.53 -12.31 8.81
C THR A 94 -4.97 -13.39 9.73
N SER A 95 -4.99 -13.14 11.05
CA SER A 95 -4.94 -14.20 12.03
C SER A 95 -6.13 -15.15 11.89
N VAL A 96 -5.94 -16.38 12.36
CA VAL A 96 -6.99 -17.39 12.46
C VAL A 96 -7.91 -17.05 13.64
N ASN A 97 -9.21 -17.06 13.39
CA ASN A 97 -10.23 -16.89 14.41
C ASN A 97 -10.82 -18.25 14.74
N HIS A 98 -10.35 -18.85 15.83
CA HIS A 98 -10.62 -20.25 16.12
C HIS A 98 -12.06 -20.51 16.59
N ASN A 99 -12.63 -21.61 16.10
CA ASN A 99 -13.92 -22.19 16.49
C ASN A 99 -15.04 -21.15 16.58
N ASN A 100 -15.19 -20.36 15.52
CA ASN A 100 -16.14 -19.25 15.47
C ASN A 100 -16.77 -19.10 14.09
N ALA A 101 -18.07 -19.41 14.00
CA ALA A 101 -18.84 -19.27 12.75
C ALA A 101 -19.15 -17.80 12.38
N ASN A 102 -18.89 -16.83 13.28
CA ASN A 102 -19.15 -15.41 13.06
C ASN A 102 -17.93 -14.56 13.43
N PRO A 103 -16.79 -14.79 12.78
CA PRO A 103 -15.53 -14.14 13.13
C PRO A 103 -15.50 -12.67 12.72
N TRP A 104 -14.70 -11.91 13.47
CA TRP A 104 -14.33 -10.54 13.15
C TRP A 104 -12.82 -10.43 13.18
N TRP A 105 -12.22 -9.84 12.15
CA TRP A 105 -10.78 -9.62 12.07
C TRP A 105 -10.48 -8.12 12.16
N THR A 106 -9.47 -7.77 12.96
CA THR A 106 -9.08 -6.38 13.23
C THR A 106 -8.05 -5.85 12.24
N GLU A 107 -7.44 -6.77 11.50
CA GLU A 107 -6.40 -6.54 10.52
C GLU A 107 -6.93 -5.75 9.34
N GLU A 108 -6.06 -4.91 8.80
CA GLU A 108 -6.34 -4.08 7.64
C GLU A 108 -5.19 -4.22 6.65
N PHE A 109 -5.52 -4.15 5.37
CA PHE A 109 -4.55 -4.34 4.30
C PHE A 109 -4.48 -3.10 3.44
N SER A 110 -3.27 -2.57 3.25
CA SER A 110 -3.04 -1.37 2.45
C SER A 110 -2.15 -1.66 1.23
N HIS A 111 -2.45 -1.03 0.10
CA HIS A 111 -1.66 -1.19 -1.13
C HIS A 111 -1.57 0.11 -1.95
N PHE A 112 -0.34 0.60 -2.14
CA PHE A 112 -0.03 1.86 -2.86
C PHE A 112 0.14 1.71 -4.39
N LYS A 113 -0.10 0.51 -4.92
CA LYS A 113 -0.02 0.22 -6.37
C LYS A 113 -1.33 -0.32 -6.91
N ALA A 114 -2.43 -0.13 -6.17
CA ALA A 114 -3.75 -0.47 -6.64
C ALA A 114 -4.13 0.43 -7.82
N GLN A 115 -4.84 -0.14 -8.80
CA GLN A 115 -5.32 0.59 -9.96
C GLN A 115 -6.84 0.56 -9.96
N GLU A 116 -7.46 1.65 -10.42
CA GLU A 116 -8.90 1.65 -10.69
C GLU A 116 -9.24 0.54 -11.69
N ASN A 117 -10.35 -0.15 -11.47
CA ASN A 117 -10.77 -1.35 -12.20
C ASN A 117 -9.89 -2.59 -12.01
N GLY A 118 -8.82 -2.51 -11.21
CA GLY A 118 -8.08 -3.67 -10.73
C GLY A 118 -8.96 -4.61 -9.91
N VAL A 119 -8.57 -5.87 -9.80
CA VAL A 119 -9.33 -6.89 -9.06
C VAL A 119 -8.87 -6.94 -7.61
N LEU A 120 -9.80 -6.72 -6.68
CA LEU A 120 -9.63 -7.05 -5.26
C LEU A 120 -10.25 -8.43 -5.02
N ARG A 121 -9.43 -9.40 -4.59
CA ARG A 121 -9.85 -10.78 -4.32
C ARG A 121 -9.57 -11.13 -2.87
N LEU A 122 -10.59 -11.63 -2.19
CA LEU A 122 -10.53 -12.15 -0.83
C LEU A 122 -10.89 -13.63 -0.87
N GLU A 123 -10.08 -14.47 -0.22
CA GLU A 123 -10.34 -15.90 -0.08
C GLU A 123 -10.52 -16.21 1.40
N VAL A 124 -11.63 -16.84 1.76
CA VAL A 124 -11.89 -17.28 3.13
C VAL A 124 -11.50 -18.75 3.23
N HIS A 125 -10.65 -19.06 4.20
CA HIS A 125 -10.13 -20.40 4.46
C HIS A 125 -10.49 -20.83 5.89
N ASP A 126 -10.62 -22.14 6.08
CA ASP A 126 -10.71 -22.82 7.37
C ASP A 126 -9.36 -23.49 7.66
N GLU A 127 -8.72 -23.18 8.79
CA GLU A 127 -7.43 -23.78 9.16
C GLU A 127 -7.63 -25.20 9.66
N ASP A 128 -6.84 -26.13 9.12
CA ASP A 128 -6.94 -27.55 9.44
C ASP A 128 -5.56 -28.18 9.68
N ILE A 129 -5.52 -29.35 10.32
CA ILE A 129 -4.24 -29.98 10.73
C ILE A 129 -3.33 -30.29 9.53
N PHE A 130 -3.92 -30.65 8.39
CA PHE A 130 -3.17 -31.08 7.21
C PHE A 130 -3.26 -30.10 6.05
N TYR A 131 -4.47 -29.63 5.72
CA TYR A 131 -4.74 -28.76 4.59
C TYR A 131 -5.90 -27.84 4.91
N ASP A 132 -5.70 -26.54 4.70
CA ASP A 132 -6.76 -25.55 4.90
C ASP A 132 -7.81 -25.64 3.79
N ASP A 133 -9.08 -25.60 4.19
CA ASP A 133 -10.21 -25.70 3.29
C ASP A 133 -10.67 -24.32 2.79
N LEU A 134 -10.85 -24.19 1.47
CA LEU A 134 -11.33 -22.95 0.86
C LEU A 134 -12.86 -22.84 0.98
N LEU A 135 -13.33 -22.04 1.94
CA LEU A 135 -14.76 -21.80 2.17
C LEU A 135 -15.41 -20.92 1.08
N GLY A 136 -14.65 -20.01 0.48
CA GLY A 136 -15.16 -19.22 -0.64
C GLY A 136 -14.24 -18.11 -1.11
N VAL A 137 -14.59 -17.53 -2.27
CA VAL A 137 -13.83 -16.46 -2.93
C VAL A 137 -14.75 -15.31 -3.29
N CYS A 138 -14.36 -14.11 -2.86
CA CYS A 138 -15.03 -12.86 -3.16
C CYS A 138 -14.15 -12.01 -4.06
N GLN A 139 -14.69 -11.50 -5.17
CA GLN A 139 -13.97 -10.65 -6.11
C GLN A 139 -14.79 -9.43 -6.49
N CYS A 140 -14.16 -8.26 -6.52
CA CYS A 140 -14.76 -7.06 -7.09
C CYS A 140 -13.72 -6.23 -7.87
N GLN A 141 -14.21 -5.39 -8.78
CA GLN A 141 -13.40 -4.36 -9.41
C GLN A 141 -13.31 -3.15 -8.47
N ILE A 142 -12.09 -2.68 -8.23
CA ILE A 142 -11.81 -1.52 -7.39
C ILE A 142 -12.36 -0.26 -8.07
N LYS A 143 -13.12 0.53 -7.32
CA LYS A 143 -13.65 1.85 -7.73
C LYS A 143 -13.23 2.90 -6.71
N VAL A 144 -13.10 4.15 -7.16
CA VAL A 144 -12.77 5.28 -6.27
C VAL A 144 -13.83 5.44 -5.18
N GLY A 145 -13.39 5.80 -3.98
CA GLY A 145 -14.24 6.04 -2.82
C GLY A 145 -14.24 4.87 -1.82
N THR A 146 -15.21 4.91 -0.90
CA THR A 146 -15.42 3.88 0.12
C THR A 146 -16.60 3.01 -0.24
N HIS A 147 -16.41 1.69 -0.22
CA HIS A 147 -17.39 0.71 -0.64
C HIS A 147 -17.55 -0.37 0.43
N GLU A 148 -18.79 -0.80 0.66
CA GLU A 148 -19.13 -1.96 1.50
C GLU A 148 -19.61 -3.10 0.61
N HIS A 149 -19.14 -4.31 0.90
CA HIS A 149 -19.48 -5.51 0.15
C HIS A 149 -19.96 -6.62 1.09
N ASN A 150 -20.99 -7.31 0.61
CA ASN A 150 -21.49 -8.56 1.19
C ASN A 150 -21.37 -9.63 0.11
N CYS A 151 -20.67 -10.71 0.42
CA CYS A 151 -20.35 -11.77 -0.53
C CYS A 151 -20.74 -13.13 0.07
N PHE A 152 -21.57 -13.87 -0.65
CA PHE A 152 -21.94 -15.23 -0.27
C PHE A 152 -20.81 -16.19 -0.59
N LEU A 153 -20.42 -16.99 0.39
CA LEU A 153 -19.35 -17.97 0.24
C LEU A 153 -19.92 -19.27 -0.34
N LYS A 154 -19.07 -20.04 -1.00
CA LYS A 154 -19.50 -21.24 -1.74
C LYS A 154 -19.92 -22.36 -0.79
N GLU A 155 -19.16 -22.56 0.28
CA GLU A 155 -19.40 -23.63 1.25
C GLU A 155 -20.43 -23.23 2.32
N GLY A 156 -20.68 -21.93 2.52
CA GLY A 156 -21.70 -21.44 3.44
C GLY A 156 -21.33 -20.10 4.07
N GLY A 157 -22.36 -19.30 4.41
CA GLY A 157 -22.17 -18.02 5.08
C GLY A 157 -21.92 -16.82 4.17
N THR A 158 -21.57 -15.70 4.79
CA THR A 158 -21.37 -14.41 4.11
C THR A 158 -20.14 -13.70 4.66
N LEU A 159 -19.24 -13.29 3.77
CA LEU A 159 -18.15 -12.38 4.09
C LEU A 159 -18.62 -10.93 3.87
N HIS A 160 -18.41 -10.10 4.87
CA HIS A 160 -18.64 -8.66 4.82
C HIS A 160 -17.30 -7.94 4.96
N TYR A 161 -17.07 -6.93 4.13
CA TYR A 161 -15.86 -6.12 4.17
C TYR A 161 -16.09 -4.71 3.63
N MET A 162 -15.19 -3.79 3.99
CA MET A 162 -15.14 -2.45 3.42
C MET A 162 -13.78 -2.18 2.82
N TYR A 163 -13.75 -1.39 1.76
CA TYR A 163 -12.49 -0.81 1.29
C TYR A 163 -12.64 0.65 0.93
N THR A 164 -11.54 1.38 1.02
CA THR A 164 -11.38 2.73 0.48
C THR A 164 -10.30 2.72 -0.58
N PHE A 165 -10.58 3.29 -1.74
CA PHE A 165 -9.59 3.52 -2.78
C PHE A 165 -9.56 5.01 -3.15
N SER A 166 -8.37 5.60 -3.07
CA SER A 166 -8.12 7.01 -3.43
C SER A 166 -7.01 7.07 -4.48
N MET A 167 -7.09 8.04 -5.38
CA MET A 167 -6.08 8.33 -6.39
C MET A 167 -5.23 9.52 -5.99
#